data_AF-A0A7V9PI42-F1
#
_entry.id   AF-A0A7V9PI42-F1
#
_cell.length_a   1.000
_cell.length_b   1.000
_cell.length_c   1.000
_cell.angle_alpha   90.00
_cell.angle_beta   90.00
_cell.angle_gamma   90.00
#
_symmetry.space_group_name_H-M   'P 1'
#
loop_
_entity.id
_entity.type
_entity.pdbx_description
1 polymer ?
#
loop_
_entity_poly.entity_id
_entity_poly.type
_entity_poly.pdbx_seq_one_letter_code
_entity_poly.pdbx_strand_id
1 'polypeptide(L)'
;MTRLTPRCEPVRGDLPLSSIVSTEWLARRLGDARVCPVDASWYLPSAGRDAAAEYLAGHIPGAVRFDLDVASDPSSPLPHMLPGAEAFGAYVGEIGLGDTDAIVVYDGSGVNLSAARAWWMFRAFGHRRTAVLDGGMVKWRAERRPLDGGAFSLPPA
;
A
#
# COMPACT_ATOMS: atom_id res chain seq x y z
N MET A 1 5.47 14.87 47.83
CA MET A 1 4.40 15.00 46.81
C MET A 1 5.02 14.81 45.44
N THR A 2 5.10 13.56 44.99
CA THR A 2 5.84 13.16 43.78
C THR A 2 4.92 13.28 42.57
N ARG A 3 5.30 14.12 41.61
CA ARG A 3 4.58 14.30 40.34
C ARG A 3 4.63 13.01 39.52
N LEU A 4 3.48 12.43 39.22
CA LEU A 4 3.33 11.42 38.17
C LEU A 4 3.22 12.17 36.83
N THR A 5 4.25 12.08 35.98
CA THR A 5 4.08 12.32 34.54
C THR A 5 3.75 10.98 33.87
N PRO A 6 2.70 10.87 33.05
CA PRO A 6 2.56 9.73 32.17
C PRO A 6 3.57 9.92 31.04
N ARG A 7 4.62 9.10 31.02
CA ARG A 7 5.50 8.96 29.85
C ARG A 7 4.72 8.26 28.76
N CYS A 8 4.10 9.04 27.89
CA CYS A 8 3.65 8.53 26.59
C CYS A 8 4.89 8.46 25.70
N GLU A 9 5.57 7.32 25.74
CA GLU A 9 6.66 7.02 24.80
C GLU A 9 6.09 6.05 23.75
N PRO A 10 6.00 6.44 22.47
CA PRO A 10 5.48 5.55 21.45
C PRO A 10 6.46 4.38 21.20
N VAL A 11 5.90 3.18 21.13
CA VAL A 11 6.61 1.92 20.88
C VAL A 11 7.29 1.99 19.50
N ARG A 12 8.61 1.71 19.48
CA ARG A 12 9.37 1.53 18.24
C ARG A 12 8.90 0.25 17.56
N GLY A 13 8.11 0.37 16.50
CA GLY A 13 7.67 -0.81 15.72
C GLY A 13 6.31 -0.65 15.05
N ASP A 14 5.48 0.26 15.55
CA ASP A 14 4.11 0.38 15.06
C ASP A 14 4.02 1.37 13.88
N LEU A 15 3.09 1.11 12.95
CA LEU A 15 2.60 2.17 12.07
C LEU A 15 2.16 3.33 12.96
N PRO A 16 2.52 4.58 12.63
CA PRO A 16 2.04 5.71 13.39
C PRO A 16 0.50 5.64 13.45
N LEU A 17 -0.11 6.15 14.53
CA LEU A 17 -1.57 6.27 14.66
C LEU A 17 -2.20 7.12 13.53
N SER A 18 -1.37 7.74 12.67
CA SER A 18 -1.77 8.45 11.47
C SER A 18 -2.05 7.50 10.30
N SER A 19 -3.18 7.73 9.62
CA SER A 19 -3.57 7.05 8.38
C SER A 19 -2.68 7.37 7.17
N ILE A 20 -1.60 8.13 7.37
CA ILE A 20 -0.68 8.61 6.34
C ILE A 20 0.75 8.45 6.87
N VAL A 21 1.66 7.97 6.02
CA VAL A 21 3.10 7.84 6.29
C VAL A 21 3.91 8.49 5.17
N SER A 22 5.11 8.99 5.48
CA SER A 22 6.00 9.57 4.47
C SER A 22 6.80 8.51 3.70
N THR A 23 7.25 8.87 2.50
CA THR A 23 8.23 8.10 1.71
C THR A 23 9.53 7.83 2.48
N GLU A 24 9.97 8.77 3.31
CA GLU A 24 11.13 8.57 4.18
C GLU A 24 10.87 7.51 5.26
N TRP A 25 9.70 7.52 5.89
CA TRP A 25 9.33 6.53 6.90
C TRP A 25 9.33 5.12 6.30
N LEU A 26 8.73 4.96 5.12
CA LEU A 26 8.66 3.67 4.45
C LEU A 26 10.05 3.20 4.01
N ALA A 27 10.86 4.09 3.44
CA ALA A 27 12.22 3.76 3.01
C ALA A 27 13.11 3.28 4.15
N ARG A 28 12.97 3.84 5.37
CA ARG A 28 13.73 3.39 6.56
C ARG A 28 13.30 2.03 7.09
N ARG A 29 12.18 1.49 6.59
CA ARG A 29 11.56 0.23 7.05
C ARG A 29 11.40 -0.79 5.93
N LEU A 30 12.00 -0.56 4.76
CA LEU A 30 12.06 -1.60 3.74
C LEU A 30 12.80 -2.81 4.31
N GLY A 31 12.21 -4.00 4.13
CA GLY A 31 12.74 -5.25 4.67
C GLY A 31 12.32 -5.56 6.12
N ASP A 32 11.59 -4.68 6.82
CA ASP A 32 10.91 -5.07 8.05
C ASP A 32 9.86 -6.13 7.71
N ALA A 33 9.97 -7.33 8.31
CA ALA A 33 9.13 -8.49 7.99
C ALA A 33 7.62 -8.27 8.18
N ARG A 34 7.21 -7.17 8.83
CA ARG A 34 5.81 -6.82 9.06
C ARG A 34 5.35 -5.61 8.26
N VAL A 35 6.21 -4.90 7.54
CA VAL A 35 5.82 -3.71 6.76
C VAL A 35 5.64 -4.13 5.31
N CYS A 36 4.41 -4.07 4.82
CA CYS A 36 4.03 -4.52 3.49
C CYS A 36 3.60 -3.30 2.66
N PRO A 37 4.46 -2.81 1.75
CA PRO A 37 4.02 -1.88 0.73
C PRO A 37 2.99 -2.57 -0.18
N VAL A 38 1.93 -1.86 -0.56
CA VAL A 38 0.88 -2.41 -1.42
C VAL A 38 0.64 -1.44 -2.56
N ASP A 39 0.90 -1.90 -3.78
CA ASP A 39 0.59 -1.16 -5.00
C ASP A 39 -0.89 -1.35 -5.33
N ALA A 40 -1.71 -0.36 -5.00
CA ALA A 40 -3.14 -0.33 -5.29
C ALA A 40 -3.43 0.46 -6.58
N SER A 41 -2.48 0.53 -7.51
CA SER A 41 -2.66 1.27 -8.75
C SER A 41 -3.82 0.73 -9.57
N TRP A 42 -4.78 1.63 -9.79
CA TRP A 42 -5.89 1.47 -10.72
C TRP A 42 -6.14 2.80 -11.41
N TYR A 43 -6.48 2.76 -12.69
CA TYR A 43 -6.69 3.94 -13.53
C TYR A 43 -8.03 3.87 -14.25
N LEU A 44 -8.65 5.04 -14.47
CA LEU A 44 -9.80 5.14 -15.35
C LEU A 44 -9.43 4.65 -16.76
N PRO A 45 -10.35 3.98 -17.49
CA PRO A 45 -10.08 3.49 -18.84
C PRO A 45 -9.58 4.58 -19.80
N SER A 46 -10.05 5.82 -19.63
CA SER A 46 -9.65 6.97 -20.44
C SER A 46 -8.19 7.41 -20.23
N ALA A 47 -7.52 6.96 -19.16
CA ALA A 47 -6.12 7.29 -18.91
C ALA A 47 -5.15 6.54 -19.84
N GLY A 48 -5.58 5.43 -20.46
CA GLY A 48 -4.73 4.63 -21.36
C GLY A 48 -3.49 4.04 -20.67
N ARG A 49 -3.57 3.80 -19.36
CA ARG A 49 -2.47 3.28 -18.54
C ARG A 49 -2.78 1.85 -18.08
N ASP A 50 -1.76 1.01 -18.09
CA ASP A 50 -1.82 -0.36 -17.61
C ASP A 50 -1.10 -0.46 -16.26
N ALA A 51 -1.89 -0.53 -15.19
CA ALA A 51 -1.34 -0.60 -13.85
C ALA A 51 -0.50 -1.87 -13.62
N ALA A 52 -0.82 -3.00 -14.25
CA ALA A 52 -0.11 -4.26 -14.07
C ALA A 52 1.25 -4.19 -14.76
N ALA A 53 1.29 -3.69 -16.00
CA ALA A 53 2.53 -3.44 -16.71
C ALA A 53 3.43 -2.44 -15.96
N GLU A 54 2.85 -1.37 -15.40
CA GLU A 54 3.60 -0.37 -14.63
C GLU A 54 4.19 -0.93 -13.33
N TYR A 55 3.44 -1.77 -12.61
CA TYR A 55 3.93 -2.49 -11.43
C TYR A 55 5.13 -3.38 -11.80
N LEU A 56 5.01 -4.18 -12.86
CA LEU A 56 6.08 -5.07 -13.33
C LEU A 56 7.33 -4.29 -13.80
N ALA A 57 7.12 -3.11 -14.38
CA ALA A 57 8.20 -2.23 -14.83
C ALA A 57 8.95 -1.57 -13.66
N GLY A 58 8.31 -1.38 -12.51
CA GLY A 58 8.97 -0.87 -11.31
C GLY A 58 8.00 -0.48 -10.19
N HIS A 59 8.12 -1.14 -9.05
CA HIS A 59 7.32 -0.97 -7.82
C HIS A 59 8.22 -0.76 -6.60
N ILE A 60 7.64 -0.40 -5.45
CA ILE A 60 8.40 -0.24 -4.19
C ILE A 60 8.95 -1.62 -3.76
N PRO A 61 10.19 -1.75 -3.26
CA PRO A 61 10.74 -3.05 -2.90
C PRO A 61 9.92 -3.82 -1.89
N GLY A 62 9.71 -5.11 -2.17
CA GLY A 62 8.85 -5.99 -1.37
C GLY A 62 7.35 -5.65 -1.42
N ALA A 63 6.92 -4.78 -2.35
CA ALA A 63 5.50 -4.51 -2.53
C ALA A 63 4.77 -5.75 -3.06
N VAL A 64 3.48 -5.85 -2.74
CA VAL A 64 2.54 -6.74 -3.43
C VAL A 64 1.55 -5.91 -4.22
N ARG A 65 1.02 -6.48 -5.31
CA ARG A 65 0.01 -5.83 -6.13
C ARG A 65 -1.38 -6.07 -5.55
N PHE A 66 -2.13 -4.99 -5.36
CA PHE A 66 -3.55 -5.02 -5.06
C PHE A 66 -4.33 -4.56 -6.30
N ASP A 67 -4.94 -5.52 -6.98
CA ASP A 67 -5.87 -5.28 -8.07
C ASP A 67 -7.26 -4.94 -7.53
N LEU A 68 -7.72 -3.70 -7.77
CA LEU A 68 -9.03 -3.23 -7.32
C LEU A 68 -10.18 -3.93 -8.04
N ASP A 69 -10.01 -4.34 -9.29
CA ASP A 69 -11.06 -5.04 -10.04
C ASP A 69 -11.29 -6.44 -9.47
N VAL A 70 -10.21 -7.13 -9.09
CA VAL A 70 -10.29 -8.46 -8.43
C VAL A 70 -10.81 -8.34 -7.00
N ALA A 71 -10.43 -7.29 -6.27
CA ALA A 71 -10.87 -7.05 -4.90
C ALA A 71 -12.31 -6.51 -4.78
N SER A 72 -13.11 -6.59 -5.84
CA SER A 72 -14.48 -6.06 -5.90
C SER A 72 -15.50 -7.17 -6.05
N ASP A 73 -16.75 -6.92 -5.65
CA ASP A 73 -17.85 -7.88 -5.78
C ASP A 73 -18.22 -8.12 -7.27
N PRO A 74 -17.93 -9.31 -7.82
CA PRO A 74 -18.22 -9.60 -9.23
C PRO A 74 -19.71 -9.89 -9.48
N SER A 75 -20.51 -10.10 -8.43
CA SER A 75 -21.96 -10.34 -8.55
C SER A 75 -22.75 -9.05 -8.73
N SER A 76 -22.14 -7.90 -8.44
CA SER A 76 -22.79 -6.60 -8.57
C SER A 76 -22.77 -6.11 -10.03
N PRO A 77 -23.87 -5.51 -10.52
CA PRO A 77 -23.86 -4.82 -11.81
C PRO A 77 -23.12 -3.48 -11.78
N LEU A 78 -22.72 -3.01 -10.59
CA LEU A 78 -22.00 -1.75 -10.39
C LEU A 78 -20.49 -2.02 -10.24
N PRO A 79 -19.62 -1.15 -10.79
CA PRO A 79 -18.18 -1.32 -10.65
C PRO A 79 -17.71 -1.06 -9.22
N HIS A 80 -16.63 -1.74 -8.84
CA HIS A 80 -15.89 -1.54 -7.58
C HIS A 80 -16.70 -1.64 -6.29
N MET A 81 -17.77 -2.45 -6.31
CA MET A 81 -18.58 -2.69 -5.12
C MET A 81 -17.79 -3.49 -4.09
N LEU A 82 -18.01 -3.16 -2.81
CA LEU A 82 -17.31 -3.81 -1.71
C LEU A 82 -17.69 -5.30 -1.69
N PRO A 83 -16.72 -6.24 -1.74
CA PRO A 83 -17.00 -7.66 -1.64
C PRO A 83 -17.46 -8.07 -0.23
N GLY A 84 -17.86 -9.33 -0.07
CA GLY A 84 -18.02 -9.93 1.25
C GLY A 84 -16.68 -10.11 1.98
N ALA A 85 -16.71 -10.15 3.32
CA ALA A 85 -15.50 -10.26 4.13
C ALA A 85 -14.67 -11.53 3.85
N GLU A 86 -15.33 -12.66 3.59
CA GLU A 86 -14.66 -13.92 3.24
C GLU A 86 -13.91 -13.81 1.91
N ALA A 87 -14.54 -13.25 0.88
CA ALA A 87 -13.91 -13.06 -0.42
C ALA A 87 -12.73 -12.07 -0.35
N PHE A 88 -12.89 -10.97 0.40
CA PHE A 88 -11.79 -10.04 0.62
C PHE A 88 -10.62 -10.69 1.38
N GLY A 89 -10.91 -11.43 2.45
CA GLY A 89 -9.89 -12.12 3.24
C GLY A 89 -9.14 -13.18 2.43
N ALA A 90 -9.86 -13.96 1.62
CA ALA A 90 -9.25 -14.95 0.72
C ALA A 90 -8.31 -14.29 -0.29
N TYR A 91 -8.76 -13.21 -0.94
CA TYR A 91 -7.95 -12.46 -1.89
C TYR A 91 -6.70 -11.83 -1.25
N VAL A 92 -6.86 -11.16 -0.09
CA VAL A 92 -5.76 -10.54 0.64
C VAL A 92 -4.72 -11.59 1.08
N GLY A 93 -5.18 -12.76 1.52
CA GLY A 93 -4.31 -13.89 1.83
C GLY A 93 -3.57 -14.45 0.61
N GLU A 94 -4.23 -14.52 -0.56
CA GLU A 94 -3.63 -15.00 -1.81
C GLU A 94 -2.48 -14.09 -2.27
N ILE A 95 -2.62 -12.77 -2.12
CA ILE A 95 -1.54 -11.82 -2.43
C ILE A 95 -0.47 -11.74 -1.32
N GLY A 96 -0.55 -12.60 -0.31
CA GLY A 96 0.50 -12.79 0.70
C GLY A 96 0.43 -11.85 1.91
N LEU A 97 -0.71 -11.18 2.13
CA LEU A 97 -0.92 -10.32 3.30
C LEU A 97 -1.62 -11.07 4.42
N GLY A 98 -1.15 -10.88 5.65
CA GLY A 98 -1.70 -11.47 6.86
C GLY A 98 -2.25 -10.44 7.85
N ASP A 99 -3.01 -10.92 8.83
CA ASP A 99 -3.73 -10.11 9.83
C ASP A 99 -2.81 -9.23 10.71
N THR A 100 -1.52 -9.56 10.78
CA THR A 100 -0.55 -8.82 11.61
C THR A 100 0.36 -7.89 10.82
N ASP A 101 0.09 -7.70 9.53
CA ASP A 101 0.90 -6.85 8.69
C ASP A 101 0.58 -5.37 8.89
N ALA A 102 1.61 -4.55 8.79
CA ALA A 102 1.54 -3.10 8.67
C ALA A 102 1.49 -2.75 7.18
N ILE A 103 0.29 -2.47 6.68
CA ILE A 103 0.04 -2.22 5.27
C ILE A 103 0.27 -0.73 4.95
N VAL A 104 1.08 -0.46 3.93
CA VAL A 104 1.27 0.89 3.39
C VAL A 104 0.84 0.89 1.93
N VAL A 105 -0.38 1.38 1.67
CA VAL A 105 -0.93 1.45 0.32
C VAL A 105 -0.42 2.68 -0.42
N TYR A 106 -0.13 2.53 -1.70
CA TYR A 106 0.20 3.62 -2.60
C TYR A 106 -0.39 3.37 -3.99
N ASP A 107 -0.41 4.38 -4.85
CA ASP A 107 -0.69 4.21 -6.26
C ASP A 107 0.22 5.07 -7.15
N GLY A 108 0.21 4.77 -8.45
CA GLY A 108 0.93 5.50 -9.49
C GLY A 108 0.16 6.68 -10.09
N SER A 109 -0.98 7.10 -9.52
CA SER A 109 -1.76 8.24 -10.04
C SER A 109 -1.15 9.59 -9.65
N GLY A 110 -0.39 9.64 -8.54
CA GLY A 110 0.14 10.88 -7.97
C GLY A 110 -0.86 11.67 -7.13
N VAL A 111 -2.12 11.26 -7.10
CA VAL A 111 -3.20 11.87 -6.29
C VAL A 111 -3.82 10.90 -5.29
N ASN A 112 -3.28 9.68 -5.17
CA ASN A 112 -3.73 8.63 -4.26
C ASN A 112 -5.22 8.26 -4.43
N LEU A 113 -5.72 8.27 -5.67
CA LEU A 113 -7.13 7.98 -5.98
C LEU A 113 -7.52 6.55 -5.57
N SER A 114 -6.78 5.56 -6.05
CA SER A 114 -7.08 4.14 -5.85
C SER A 114 -6.44 3.61 -4.55
N ALA A 115 -5.32 4.20 -4.12
CA ALA A 115 -4.72 3.93 -2.82
C ALA A 115 -5.68 4.25 -1.66
N ALA A 116 -6.40 5.38 -1.71
CA ALA A 116 -7.38 5.74 -0.69
C ALA A 116 -8.54 4.72 -0.61
N ARG A 117 -8.96 4.16 -1.76
CA ARG A 117 -9.98 3.11 -1.80
C ARG A 117 -9.48 1.84 -1.12
N ALA A 118 -8.29 1.35 -1.46
CA ALA A 118 -7.70 0.18 -0.83
C ALA A 118 -7.53 0.37 0.69
N TRP A 119 -7.00 1.52 1.12
CA TRP A 119 -6.91 1.89 2.55
C TRP A 119 -8.25 1.78 3.26
N TRP A 120 -9.32 2.33 2.66
CA TRP A 120 -10.66 2.26 3.24
C TRP A 120 -11.17 0.81 3.32
N MET A 121 -10.95 -0.01 2.29
CA MET A 121 -11.38 -1.42 2.26
C MET A 121 -10.75 -2.22 3.40
N PHE A 122 -9.42 -2.14 3.57
CA PHE A 122 -8.73 -2.80 4.69
C PHE A 122 -9.32 -2.42 6.05
N ARG A 123 -9.60 -1.13 6.26
CA ARG A 123 -10.18 -0.65 7.52
C ARG A 123 -11.64 -1.04 7.69
N ALA A 124 -12.43 -1.09 6.61
CA ALA A 124 -13.81 -1.56 6.64
C ALA A 124 -13.90 -3.01 7.11
N PHE A 125 -12.91 -3.83 6.77
CA PHE A 125 -12.78 -5.22 7.25
C PHE A 125 -11.98 -5.37 8.55
N GLY A 126 -11.68 -4.27 9.25
CA GLY A 126 -11.09 -4.30 10.59
C GLY A 126 -9.56 -4.26 10.64
N HIS A 127 -8.86 -4.24 9.50
CA HIS A 127 -7.41 -4.11 9.46
C HIS A 127 -6.98 -2.67 9.73
N ARG A 128 -6.77 -2.33 11.00
CA ARG A 128 -6.48 -0.94 11.43
C ARG A 128 -5.04 -0.50 11.14
N ARG A 129 -4.13 -1.45 10.97
CA ARG A 129 -2.71 -1.24 10.69
C ARG A 129 -2.50 -0.99 9.19
N THR A 130 -3.20 0.03 8.68
CA THR A 130 -3.14 0.45 7.28
C THR A 130 -2.98 1.96 7.18
N ALA A 131 -2.00 2.40 6.40
CA ALA A 131 -1.74 3.80 6.09
C ALA A 131 -1.56 4.02 4.59
N VAL A 132 -1.78 5.24 4.13
CA VAL A 132 -1.51 5.68 2.75
C VAL A 132 -0.11 6.31 2.67
N LEU A 133 0.63 6.01 1.62
CA LEU A 133 1.91 6.66 1.33
C LEU A 133 1.69 8.09 0.83
N ASP A 134 2.15 9.07 1.59
CA ASP A 134 2.11 10.48 1.20
C ASP A 134 2.93 10.72 -0.08
N GLY A 135 2.27 11.20 -1.13
CA GLY A 135 2.84 11.45 -2.45
C GLY A 135 2.98 10.21 -3.36
N GLY A 136 2.63 9.02 -2.87
CA GLY A 136 2.55 7.79 -3.65
C GLY A 136 3.84 7.45 -4.43
N MET A 137 3.67 6.73 -5.54
CA MET A 137 4.78 6.32 -6.39
C MET A 137 5.48 7.51 -7.08
N VAL A 138 4.74 8.58 -7.36
CA VAL A 138 5.28 9.79 -8.02
C VAL A 138 6.36 10.44 -7.16
N LYS A 139 6.07 10.67 -5.87
CA LYS A 139 7.06 11.22 -4.93
C LYS A 139 8.21 10.24 -4.67
N TRP A 140 7.91 8.94 -4.55
CA TRP A 140 8.94 7.92 -4.38
C TRP A 140 9.99 7.93 -5.51
N ARG A 141 9.53 7.99 -6.77
CA ARG A 141 10.38 8.12 -7.96
C ARG A 141 11.13 9.46 -8.00
N ALA A 142 10.46 10.56 -7.67
CA ALA A 142 11.08 11.89 -7.65
C ALA A 142 12.23 11.98 -6.64
N GLU A 143 12.11 11.26 -5.52
CA GLU A 143 13.16 11.12 -4.50
C GLU A 143 14.24 10.10 -4.86
N ARG A 144 14.19 9.50 -6.06
CA ARG A 144 15.15 8.51 -6.58
C ARG A 144 15.36 7.33 -5.63
N ARG A 145 14.28 6.88 -4.99
CA ARG A 145 14.32 5.74 -4.08
C ARG A 145 14.37 4.41 -4.85
N PRO A 146 14.86 3.33 -4.21
CA PRO A 146 14.95 2.02 -4.85
C PRO A 146 13.60 1.51 -5.36
N LEU A 147 13.62 0.73 -6.44
CA LEU A 147 12.48 0.04 -7.02
C LEU A 147 12.84 -1.43 -7.25
N ASP A 148 11.87 -2.32 -7.03
CA ASP A 148 11.91 -3.69 -7.54
C ASP A 148 11.14 -3.76 -8.87
N GLY A 149 11.50 -4.70 -9.75
CA GLY A 149 10.93 -4.80 -11.11
C GLY A 149 11.79 -4.12 -12.19
N GLY A 150 11.59 -4.55 -13.43
CA GLY A 150 12.51 -4.29 -14.54
C GLY A 150 13.76 -5.18 -14.51
N ALA A 151 14.27 -5.57 -15.68
CA ALA A 151 15.58 -6.20 -15.78
C ALA A 151 16.62 -5.25 -15.16
N PHE A 152 17.28 -5.68 -14.09
CA PHE A 152 18.44 -4.99 -13.54
C PHE A 152 19.49 -4.87 -14.66
N SER A 153 19.64 -3.68 -15.25
CA SER A 153 20.84 -3.34 -16.01
C SER A 153 21.64 -2.32 -15.21
N LEU A 154 22.82 -2.75 -14.76
CA LEU A 154 23.85 -1.81 -14.35
C LEU A 154 24.23 -0.98 -15.58
N PRO A 155 24.48 0.34 -15.46
CA PRO A 155 25.19 1.05 -16.51
C PRO A 155 26.54 0.35 -16.76
N PRO A 156 26.98 0.18 -18.02
CA PRO A 156 28.32 -0.32 -18.29
C PRO A 156 29.35 0.63 -17.66
N ALA A 157 30.40 0.03 -17.08
CA ALA A 157 31.55 0.74 -16.53
C ALA A 157 32.30 1.56 -17.59
#